data_AF-A0A3M7Q4J5-F1
#
_entry.id   AF-A0A3M7Q4J5-F1
#
_cell.length_a   1.000
_cell.length_b   1.000
_cell.length_c   1.000
_cell.angle_alpha   90.00
_cell.angle_beta   90.00
_cell.angle_gamma   90.00
#
_symmetry.space_group_name_H-M   'P 1'
#
loop_
_entity.id
_entity.type
_entity.pdbx_description
1 polymer ?
#
loop_
_entity_poly.entity_id
_entity_poly.type
_entity_poly.pdbx_seq_one_letter_code
_entity_poly.pdbx_strand_id
1 'polypeptide(L)'
;MGYEIVIFILAILFFIYFVAIWSVHFMSIIYGKYKFHKKPSNKIESEKLPGISIIKPLMGVDDNLKENLETFFVMEYPVYEILFCVQDVNDPAINVVKNLIEQYPSIDAKLFCGGKTVGINPKINNMEQGYQVAKYELMLISDAGIRIAKDTLYDMVTLMTDKVGLVHQMPFSCDRQGFSGALEKVYFGTSHCRMYLFINLIGVNCVTGMSCLMRKTVLDSIGGLQKFGNYIAEDYYLAQAFLDNKWIIQLSHQPAMQNAATYSLSSWKKRMIRWCKLRLKLSFMPWLEPMQECFLLGLCTCWTVNVLFGWNSLVFFLFHVLAWLISDYTLLKIAQNGKLPFNKLDYVLSWLYRESICYYLFLKAASNPTVRWREGTYRLKWGGTAEEIKDDSKPSIPRSQGTSSTLILSNKSINKIKKPISSHKRTSSYSINTKNSPSLNSNSFNSDAENSVPLLAQISPTHSNSQISLMSTSMNIRANRVFHHQHHHSISNPMSLNPVFPNSDSEHKPMSVLIDMNEQETRLN
;
A
#
# COMPACT_ATOMS: atom_id res chain seq x y z
N MET A 1 -31.61 -39.34 -15.12
CA MET A 1 -32.35 -38.32 -14.35
C MET A 1 -31.51 -37.71 -13.21
N GLY A 2 -31.00 -38.48 -12.24
CA GLY A 2 -30.23 -37.90 -11.12
C GLY A 2 -28.94 -37.16 -11.50
N TYR A 3 -28.10 -37.74 -12.37
CA TYR A 3 -26.81 -37.14 -12.75
C TYR A 3 -26.96 -35.90 -13.64
N GLU A 4 -27.97 -35.86 -14.52
CA GLU A 4 -28.25 -34.73 -15.41
C GLU A 4 -28.69 -33.49 -14.62
N ILE A 5 -29.50 -33.71 -13.58
CA ILE A 5 -29.89 -32.65 -12.64
C ILE A 5 -28.65 -32.09 -11.92
N VAL A 6 -27.74 -32.96 -11.47
CA VAL A 6 -26.49 -32.52 -10.82
C VAL A 6 -25.62 -31.70 -11.77
N ILE A 7 -25.44 -32.16 -13.01
CA ILE A 7 -24.69 -31.42 -14.05
C ILE A 7 -25.31 -30.04 -14.29
N PHE A 8 -26.62 -29.97 -14.41
CA PHE A 8 -27.34 -28.72 -14.66
C PHE A 8 -27.20 -27.75 -13.48
N ILE A 9 -27.32 -28.24 -12.23
CA ILE A 9 -27.12 -27.42 -11.02
C ILE A 9 -25.68 -26.90 -10.96
N LEU A 10 -24.67 -27.74 -11.20
CA LEU A 10 -23.27 -27.32 -11.20
C LEU A 10 -23.00 -26.26 -12.28
N ALA A 11 -23.55 -26.43 -13.49
CA ALA A 11 -23.45 -25.45 -14.55
C ALA A 11 -24.07 -24.10 -14.13
N ILE A 12 -25.26 -24.11 -13.52
CA ILE A 12 -25.87 -22.88 -12.98
C ILE A 12 -24.96 -22.20 -11.96
N LEU A 13 -24.39 -22.96 -11.01
CA LEU A 13 -23.50 -22.39 -9.99
C LEU A 13 -22.24 -21.76 -10.59
N PHE A 14 -21.61 -22.42 -11.57
CA PHE A 14 -20.46 -21.84 -12.28
C PHE A 14 -20.85 -20.62 -13.10
N PHE A 15 -22.03 -20.60 -13.71
CA PHE A 15 -22.52 -19.43 -14.46
C PHE A 15 -22.77 -18.23 -13.53
N ILE A 16 -23.38 -18.46 -12.36
CA ILE A 16 -23.56 -17.43 -11.33
C ILE A 16 -22.20 -16.88 -10.88
N TYR A 17 -21.23 -17.76 -10.63
CA TYR A 17 -19.88 -17.36 -10.27
C TYR A 17 -19.22 -16.53 -11.38
N PHE A 18 -19.34 -16.94 -12.64
CA PHE A 18 -18.86 -16.19 -13.80
C PHE A 18 -19.47 -14.78 -13.87
N VAL A 19 -20.79 -14.66 -13.72
CA VAL A 19 -21.49 -13.37 -13.70
C VAL A 19 -21.02 -12.51 -12.52
N ALA A 20 -20.80 -13.10 -11.35
CA ALA A 20 -20.29 -12.40 -10.18
C ALA A 20 -18.89 -11.82 -10.44
N ILE A 21 -17.96 -12.59 -11.02
CA ILE A 21 -16.60 -12.12 -11.31
C ILE A 21 -16.60 -11.05 -12.41
N TRP A 22 -17.44 -11.16 -13.44
CA TRP A 22 -17.60 -10.08 -14.41
C TRP A 22 -18.20 -8.82 -13.78
N SER A 23 -19.14 -8.96 -12.85
CA SER A 23 -19.71 -7.84 -12.10
C SER A 23 -18.63 -7.13 -11.28
N VAL A 24 -17.73 -7.88 -10.61
CA VAL A 24 -16.54 -7.34 -9.94
C VAL A 24 -15.72 -6.48 -10.92
N HIS A 25 -15.45 -6.99 -12.11
CA HIS A 25 -14.66 -6.28 -13.12
C HIS A 25 -15.33 -4.95 -13.52
N PHE A 26 -16.62 -4.98 -13.88
CA PHE A 26 -17.36 -3.78 -14.27
C PHE A 26 -17.47 -2.77 -13.13
N MET A 27 -17.77 -3.21 -11.91
CA MET A 27 -17.84 -2.35 -10.73
C MET A 27 -16.48 -1.67 -10.46
N SER A 28 -15.37 -2.38 -10.63
CA SER A 28 -14.04 -1.79 -10.46
C SER A 28 -13.69 -0.77 -11.53
N ILE A 29 -14.11 -0.97 -12.79
CA ILE A 29 -13.92 0.04 -13.84
C ILE A 29 -14.73 1.31 -13.52
N ILE A 30 -16.00 1.15 -13.16
CA ILE A 30 -16.88 2.27 -12.81
C ILE A 30 -16.34 3.00 -11.58
N TYR A 31 -16.01 2.26 -10.52
CA TYR A 31 -15.52 2.83 -9.28
C TYR A 31 -14.15 3.48 -9.46
N GLY A 32 -13.22 2.85 -10.19
CA GLY A 32 -11.92 3.43 -10.52
C GLY A 32 -12.05 4.75 -11.28
N LYS A 33 -12.94 4.81 -12.28
CA LYS A 33 -13.22 6.04 -13.04
C LYS A 33 -13.82 7.14 -12.16
N TYR A 34 -14.67 6.77 -11.21
CA TYR A 34 -15.27 7.71 -10.26
C TYR A 34 -14.28 8.15 -9.18
N LYS A 35 -13.36 7.28 -8.76
CA LYS A 35 -12.53 7.48 -7.58
C LYS A 35 -11.18 8.09 -7.92
N PHE A 36 -10.45 7.56 -8.89
CA PHE A 36 -9.07 8.00 -9.11
C PHE A 36 -8.96 9.38 -9.74
N HIS A 37 -7.86 10.05 -9.42
CA HIS A 37 -7.38 11.30 -10.02
C HIS A 37 -8.34 12.49 -9.90
N LYS A 38 -9.28 12.42 -8.95
CA LYS A 38 -10.04 13.58 -8.52
C LYS A 38 -9.08 14.58 -7.89
N LYS A 39 -9.16 15.82 -8.35
CA LYS A 39 -8.42 16.91 -7.69
C LYS A 39 -9.07 17.20 -6.34
N PRO A 40 -8.29 17.34 -5.26
CA PRO A 40 -8.84 17.83 -4.01
C PRO A 40 -9.48 19.21 -4.27
N SER A 41 -10.68 19.43 -3.75
CA SER A 41 -11.26 20.78 -3.83
C SER A 41 -10.47 21.68 -2.87
N ASN A 42 -9.90 22.77 -3.37
CA ASN A 42 -9.13 23.77 -2.59
C ASN A 42 -9.99 24.56 -1.58
N LYS A 43 -11.03 23.94 -1.00
CA LYS A 43 -12.01 24.59 -0.14
C LYS A 43 -11.62 24.64 1.34
N ILE A 44 -10.57 23.92 1.74
CA ILE A 44 -10.09 24.00 3.13
C ILE A 44 -9.09 25.15 3.20
N GLU A 45 -9.43 26.19 3.95
CA GLU A 45 -8.53 27.29 4.28
C GLU A 45 -7.27 26.73 4.96
N SER A 46 -6.09 27.24 4.58
CA SER A 46 -4.79 26.76 5.06
C SER A 46 -4.70 26.67 6.59
N GLU A 47 -5.33 27.62 7.30
CA GLU A 47 -5.33 27.72 8.76
C GLU A 47 -6.11 26.61 9.47
N LYS A 48 -7.00 25.90 8.77
CA LYS A 48 -7.82 24.80 9.32
C LYS A 48 -7.20 23.42 9.09
N LEU A 49 -6.06 23.35 8.40
CA LEU A 49 -5.44 22.07 8.07
C LEU A 49 -4.67 21.51 9.28
N PRO A 50 -4.94 20.25 9.68
CA PRO A 50 -4.22 19.63 10.77
C PRO A 50 -2.76 19.39 10.38
N GLY A 51 -1.84 19.52 11.34
CA GLY A 51 -0.47 19.07 11.13
C GLY A 51 -0.39 17.56 10.93
N ILE A 52 0.65 17.08 10.25
CA ILE A 52 0.84 15.65 9.94
C ILE A 52 2.26 15.21 10.34
N SER A 53 2.35 14.09 11.06
CA SER A 53 3.62 13.41 11.34
C SER A 53 3.83 12.28 10.34
N ILE A 54 4.90 12.35 9.54
CA ILE A 54 5.20 11.36 8.51
C ILE A 54 6.30 10.43 9.03
N ILE A 55 6.01 9.14 9.17
CA ILE A 55 6.99 8.12 9.55
C ILE A 55 7.49 7.40 8.30
N LYS A 56 8.81 7.43 8.13
CA LYS A 56 9.53 6.80 7.02
C LYS A 56 10.46 5.70 7.54
N PRO A 57 10.02 4.43 7.61
CA PRO A 57 10.93 3.32 7.87
C PRO A 57 11.86 3.09 6.69
N LEU A 58 13.16 3.14 6.93
CA LEU A 58 14.20 2.90 5.94
C LEU A 58 14.97 1.60 6.24
N MET A 59 15.53 1.00 5.20
CA MET A 59 16.48 -0.10 5.30
C MET A 59 17.23 -0.21 3.96
N GLY A 60 18.56 -0.08 4.02
CA GLY A 60 19.43 -0.09 2.85
C GLY A 60 19.19 1.10 1.92
N VAL A 61 19.92 1.10 0.81
CA VAL A 61 19.83 2.11 -0.24
C VAL A 61 19.48 1.44 -1.56
N ASP A 62 18.57 2.06 -2.30
CA ASP A 62 18.33 1.83 -3.72
C ASP A 62 18.64 3.12 -4.50
N ASP A 63 18.91 3.00 -5.81
CA ASP A 63 19.35 4.17 -6.61
C ASP A 63 18.31 5.30 -6.65
N ASN A 64 17.03 4.98 -6.41
CA ASN A 64 15.94 5.94 -6.41
C ASN A 64 15.56 6.39 -4.99
N LEU A 65 16.23 5.90 -3.94
CA LEU A 65 15.91 6.25 -2.55
C LEU A 65 15.92 7.76 -2.34
N LYS A 66 16.98 8.44 -2.80
CA LYS A 66 17.09 9.91 -2.66
C LYS A 66 15.91 10.62 -3.32
N GLU A 67 15.61 10.30 -4.58
CA GLU A 67 14.50 10.90 -5.32
C GLU A 67 13.16 10.67 -4.60
N ASN A 68 12.93 9.46 -4.11
CA ASN A 68 11.72 9.10 -3.38
C ASN A 68 11.58 9.91 -2.09
N LEU A 69 12.64 10.00 -1.29
CA LEU A 69 12.61 10.76 -0.04
C LEU A 69 12.49 12.26 -0.28
N GLU A 70 13.15 12.80 -1.29
CA GLU A 70 13.11 14.23 -1.66
C GLU A 70 11.67 14.70 -1.94
N THR A 71 10.81 13.83 -2.51
CA THR A 71 9.39 14.18 -2.73
C THR A 71 8.63 14.55 -1.45
N PHE A 72 9.05 14.08 -0.27
CA PHE A 72 8.43 14.44 1.01
C PHE A 72 8.92 15.80 1.54
N PHE A 73 10.03 16.33 1.05
CA PHE A 73 10.51 17.65 1.44
C PHE A 73 9.88 18.79 0.63
N VAL A 74 9.26 18.47 -0.51
CA VAL A 74 8.68 19.44 -1.44
C VAL A 74 7.16 19.30 -1.59
N MET A 75 6.50 18.74 -0.56
CA MET A 75 5.05 18.65 -0.55
C MET A 75 4.42 20.03 -0.40
N GLU A 76 3.33 20.24 -1.10
CA GLU A 76 2.49 21.41 -0.96
C GLU A 76 1.54 21.11 0.19
N TYR A 77 1.95 21.36 1.44
CA TYR A 77 1.11 21.24 2.65
C TYR A 77 1.67 22.14 3.75
N PRO A 78 0.85 22.88 4.52
CA PRO A 78 1.34 23.98 5.34
C PRO A 78 2.18 23.54 6.55
N VAL A 79 1.79 22.45 7.23
CA VAL A 79 2.42 22.01 8.48
C VAL A 79 2.56 20.50 8.50
N TYR A 80 3.79 20.01 8.48
CA TYR A 80 4.10 18.60 8.65
C TYR A 80 5.52 18.41 9.19
N GLU A 81 5.80 17.21 9.69
CA GLU A 81 7.14 16.78 10.06
C GLU A 81 7.46 15.42 9.42
N ILE A 82 8.75 15.11 9.28
CA ILE A 82 9.23 13.84 8.74
C ILE A 82 10.13 13.15 9.77
N LEU A 83 9.80 11.92 10.10
CA LEU A 83 10.45 11.08 11.10
C LEU A 83 11.04 9.86 10.39
N PHE A 84 12.31 9.97 10.00
CA PHE A 84 13.05 8.86 9.40
C PHE A 84 13.48 7.89 10.47
N CYS A 85 13.19 6.61 10.25
CA CYS A 85 13.51 5.55 11.20
C CYS A 85 14.42 4.52 10.53
N VAL A 86 15.59 4.29 11.12
CA VAL A 86 16.59 3.33 10.66
C VAL A 86 16.93 2.39 11.80
N GLN A 87 16.88 1.08 11.56
CA GLN A 87 17.17 0.11 12.61
C GLN A 87 18.67 -0.06 12.83
N ASP A 88 19.46 -0.19 11.76
CA ASP A 88 20.92 -0.32 11.85
C ASP A 88 21.59 1.06 11.85
N VAL A 89 22.40 1.34 12.87
CA VAL A 89 23.16 2.60 12.99
C VAL A 89 24.20 2.80 11.90
N ASN A 90 24.56 1.73 11.18
CA ASN A 90 25.50 1.75 10.06
C ASN A 90 24.80 1.71 8.69
N ASP A 91 23.47 1.79 8.65
CA ASP A 91 22.73 1.71 7.39
C ASP A 91 23.10 2.88 6.46
N PRO A 92 23.44 2.62 5.18
CA PRO A 92 23.82 3.68 4.24
C PRO A 92 22.69 4.71 3.98
N ALA A 93 21.43 4.39 4.27
CA ALA A 93 20.32 5.33 4.17
C ALA A 93 20.49 6.57 5.07
N ILE A 94 21.25 6.45 6.17
CA ILE A 94 21.53 7.54 7.11
C ILE A 94 22.17 8.73 6.40
N ASN A 95 23.14 8.48 5.50
CA ASN A 95 23.83 9.56 4.79
C ASN A 95 22.91 10.26 3.79
N VAL A 96 22.04 9.50 3.12
CA VAL A 96 21.03 10.08 2.22
C VAL A 96 20.09 11.00 2.99
N VAL A 97 19.61 10.56 4.15
CA VAL A 97 18.71 11.36 5.00
C VAL A 97 19.40 12.61 5.54
N LYS A 98 20.63 12.50 6.05
CA LYS A 98 21.39 13.67 6.54
C LYS A 98 21.53 14.75 5.47
N ASN A 99 21.91 14.36 4.26
CA ASN A 99 22.05 15.30 3.14
C ASN A 99 20.73 15.99 2.80
N LEU A 100 19.60 15.27 2.79
CA LEU A 100 18.28 15.86 2.54
C LEU A 100 17.83 16.78 3.67
N ILE A 101 18.07 16.40 4.92
CA ILE A 101 17.80 17.22 6.10
C ILE A 101 18.55 18.56 6.00
N GLU A 102 19.84 18.54 5.64
CA GLU A 102 20.65 19.75 5.43
C GLU A 102 20.19 20.59 4.23
N GLN A 103 19.76 19.95 3.14
CA GLN A 103 19.28 20.61 1.92
C GLN A 103 17.94 21.34 2.14
N TYR A 104 17.11 20.88 3.07
CA TYR A 104 15.76 21.40 3.32
C TYR A 104 15.55 21.82 4.79
N PRO A 105 16.23 22.89 5.27
CA PRO A 105 16.20 23.30 6.67
C PRO A 105 14.85 23.87 7.14
N SER A 106 13.97 24.26 6.22
CA SER A 106 12.62 24.75 6.52
C SER A 106 11.65 23.63 6.94
N ILE A 107 11.94 22.37 6.59
CA ILE A 107 11.10 21.23 6.92
C ILE A 107 11.56 20.62 8.26
N ASP A 108 10.61 20.38 9.16
CA ASP A 108 10.87 19.73 10.45
C ASP A 108 11.11 18.24 10.22
N ALA A 109 12.38 17.87 10.06
CA ALA A 109 12.79 16.50 9.81
C ALA A 109 13.75 15.99 10.89
N LYS A 110 13.56 14.73 11.30
CA LYS A 110 14.37 14.05 12.30
C LYS A 110 14.74 12.65 11.83
N LEU A 111 15.93 12.21 12.22
CA LEU A 111 16.41 10.85 12.03
C LEU A 111 16.53 10.14 13.38
N PHE A 112 16.00 8.91 13.44
CA PHE A 112 16.10 8.00 14.57
C PHE A 112 16.84 6.73 14.14
N CYS A 113 17.84 6.32 14.92
CA CYS A 113 18.64 5.12 14.66
C CYS A 113 18.53 4.13 15.82
N GLY A 114 18.62 2.82 15.52
CA GLY A 114 18.64 1.72 16.50
C GLY A 114 17.32 0.96 16.62
N GLY A 115 16.19 1.61 16.33
CA GLY A 115 14.85 1.05 16.53
C GLY A 115 14.54 0.71 18.01
N LYS A 116 13.38 0.09 18.26
CA LYS A 116 12.96 -0.41 19.57
C LYS A 116 12.30 -1.77 19.38
N THR A 117 12.82 -2.81 20.03
CA THR A 117 12.25 -4.16 19.92
C THR A 117 10.94 -4.24 20.69
N VAL A 118 9.82 -4.29 19.97
CA VAL A 118 8.46 -4.45 20.50
C VAL A 118 7.75 -5.70 19.99
N GLY A 119 8.33 -6.39 19.01
CA GLY A 119 7.86 -7.67 18.50
C GLY A 119 8.84 -8.28 17.50
N ILE A 120 8.38 -9.28 16.74
CA ILE A 120 9.19 -9.94 15.71
C ILE A 120 9.27 -9.15 14.40
N ASN A 121 8.34 -8.22 14.16
CA ASN A 121 8.26 -7.43 12.93
C ASN A 121 9.35 -6.32 12.95
N PRO A 122 10.40 -6.42 12.11
CA PRO A 122 11.46 -5.42 12.07
C PRO A 122 10.98 -4.03 11.60
N LYS A 123 9.92 -3.94 10.80
CA LYS A 123 9.36 -2.65 10.36
C LYS A 123 8.69 -1.92 11.53
N ILE A 124 7.88 -2.62 12.33
CA ILE A 124 7.27 -2.06 13.55
C ILE A 124 8.35 -1.65 14.55
N ASN A 125 9.33 -2.51 14.80
CA ASN A 125 10.45 -2.20 15.68
C ASN A 125 11.22 -0.94 15.23
N ASN A 126 11.38 -0.78 13.92
CA ASN A 126 12.04 0.39 13.36
C ASN A 126 11.22 1.69 13.61
N MET A 127 9.92 1.65 13.31
CA MET A 127 9.04 2.83 13.37
C MET A 127 8.66 3.28 14.78
N GLU A 128 8.75 2.40 15.78
CA GLU A 128 8.24 2.64 17.12
C GLU A 128 8.79 3.92 17.78
N GLN A 129 10.08 4.23 17.60
CA GLN A 129 10.64 5.47 18.16
C GLN A 129 10.02 6.72 17.51
N GLY A 130 9.89 6.72 16.17
CA GLY A 130 9.21 7.79 15.44
C GLY A 130 7.73 7.91 15.83
N TYR A 131 7.06 6.79 16.09
CA TYR A 131 5.67 6.76 16.53
C TYR A 131 5.46 7.48 17.87
N GLN A 132 6.33 7.23 18.85
CA GLN A 132 6.20 7.78 20.20
C GLN A 132 6.42 9.31 20.25
N VAL A 133 7.26 9.84 19.37
CA VAL A 133 7.63 11.27 19.35
C VAL A 133 6.88 12.08 18.30
N ALA A 134 5.97 11.45 17.55
CA ALA A 134 5.11 12.12 16.58
C ALA A 134 4.29 13.24 17.25
N LYS A 135 4.44 14.46 16.73
CA LYS A 135 3.85 15.68 17.29
C LYS A 135 2.37 15.83 16.99
N TYR A 136 1.91 15.30 15.86
CA TYR A 136 0.58 15.57 15.34
C TYR A 136 -0.36 14.38 15.47
N GLU A 137 -1.67 14.69 15.48
CA GLU A 137 -2.72 13.67 15.59
C GLU A 137 -2.90 12.85 14.31
N LEU A 138 -2.60 13.44 13.14
CA LEU A 138 -2.59 12.69 11.89
C LEU A 138 -1.18 12.17 11.63
N MET A 139 -1.10 10.87 11.34
CA MET A 139 0.15 10.18 11.09
C MET A 139 0.11 9.50 9.73
N LEU A 140 1.09 9.79 8.88
CA LEU A 140 1.31 9.07 7.63
C LEU A 140 2.45 8.07 7.81
N ILE A 141 2.18 6.79 7.67
CA ILE A 141 3.23 5.78 7.51
C ILE A 141 3.42 5.55 6.01
N SER A 142 4.64 5.74 5.51
CA SER A 142 4.96 5.55 4.09
C SER A 142 6.28 4.83 3.88
N ASP A 143 6.28 3.82 3.02
CA ASP A 143 7.48 3.03 2.70
C ASP A 143 8.54 3.87 1.97
N ALA A 144 9.81 3.46 2.07
CA ALA A 144 10.96 4.14 1.47
C ALA A 144 10.87 4.22 -0.07
N GLY A 145 10.32 3.19 -0.71
CA GLY A 145 10.21 3.12 -2.18
C GLY A 145 9.01 3.85 -2.78
N ILE A 146 8.30 4.67 -2.00
CA ILE A 146 7.14 5.44 -2.46
C ILE A 146 7.57 6.85 -2.84
N ARG A 147 7.24 7.22 -4.08
CA ARG A 147 7.32 8.58 -4.60
C ARG A 147 5.96 9.25 -4.43
N ILE A 148 5.89 10.34 -3.66
CA ILE A 148 4.61 10.99 -3.36
C ILE A 148 4.36 12.19 -4.30
N ALA A 149 3.10 12.48 -4.61
CA ALA A 149 2.76 13.71 -5.33
C ALA A 149 2.68 14.88 -4.34
N LYS A 150 2.89 16.10 -4.83
CA LYS A 150 2.99 17.28 -3.96
C LYS A 150 1.71 17.56 -3.17
N ASP A 151 0.56 17.25 -3.75
CA ASP A 151 -0.78 17.48 -3.20
C ASP A 151 -1.36 16.24 -2.48
N THR A 152 -0.61 15.14 -2.34
CA THR A 152 -1.13 13.89 -1.75
C THR A 152 -1.62 14.08 -0.30
N LEU A 153 -0.93 14.90 0.51
CA LEU A 153 -1.39 15.17 1.88
C LEU A 153 -2.74 15.89 1.89
N TYR A 154 -2.93 16.87 1.00
CA TYR A 154 -4.23 17.52 0.83
C TYR A 154 -5.31 16.51 0.44
N ASP A 155 -5.03 15.66 -0.56
CA ASP A 155 -5.96 14.61 -0.98
C ASP A 155 -6.39 13.73 0.20
N MET A 156 -5.43 13.19 0.94
CA MET A 156 -5.72 12.27 2.04
C MET A 156 -6.43 12.97 3.21
N VAL A 157 -6.09 14.21 3.52
CA VAL A 157 -6.76 14.99 4.58
C VAL A 157 -8.19 15.34 4.21
N THR A 158 -8.47 15.67 2.96
CA THR A 158 -9.86 15.96 2.52
C THR A 158 -10.79 14.75 2.66
N LEU A 159 -10.23 13.54 2.66
CA LEU A 159 -10.95 12.28 2.89
C LEU A 159 -11.10 11.94 4.38
N MET A 160 -10.37 12.61 5.28
CA MET A 160 -10.31 12.36 6.71
C MET A 160 -11.45 13.04 7.48
N THR A 161 -12.70 12.66 7.19
CA THR A 161 -13.88 13.11 7.97
C THR A 161 -13.86 12.60 9.41
N ASP A 162 -14.78 13.06 10.26
CA ASP A 162 -14.87 12.69 11.68
C ASP A 162 -15.09 11.19 11.93
N LYS A 163 -15.59 10.45 10.93
CA LYS A 163 -15.81 8.99 11.01
C LYS A 163 -14.71 8.18 10.35
N VAL A 164 -13.80 8.84 9.63
CA VAL A 164 -12.70 8.19 8.92
C VAL A 164 -11.50 8.15 9.85
N GLY A 165 -11.00 6.95 10.11
CA GLY A 165 -9.83 6.73 10.96
C GLY A 165 -8.56 6.49 10.15
N LEU A 166 -8.70 6.00 8.90
CA LEU A 166 -7.58 5.63 8.04
C LEU A 166 -7.90 5.94 6.57
N VAL A 167 -6.96 6.60 5.90
CA VAL A 167 -6.95 6.81 4.45
C VAL A 167 -5.73 6.12 3.87
N HIS A 168 -5.90 5.29 2.86
CA HIS A 168 -4.82 4.51 2.24
C HIS A 168 -4.77 4.76 0.73
N GLN A 169 -3.62 4.47 0.12
CA GLN A 169 -3.45 4.56 -1.32
C GLN A 169 -3.32 3.16 -1.93
N MET A 170 -3.94 2.93 -3.09
CA MET A 170 -3.76 1.67 -3.83
C MET A 170 -2.33 1.59 -4.36
N PRO A 171 -1.63 0.46 -4.21
CA PRO A 171 -0.32 0.25 -4.84
C PRO A 171 -0.36 0.39 -6.35
N PHE A 172 0.55 1.19 -6.89
CA PHE A 172 0.79 1.29 -8.33
C PHE A 172 2.28 1.50 -8.61
N SER A 173 2.72 1.40 -9.86
CA SER A 173 4.14 1.54 -10.20
C SER A 173 4.42 2.84 -10.95
N CYS A 174 5.56 3.46 -10.65
CA CYS A 174 6.12 4.51 -11.51
C CYS A 174 6.46 3.95 -12.90
N ASP A 175 6.58 4.85 -13.87
CA ASP A 175 6.96 4.49 -15.22
C ASP A 175 8.40 3.97 -15.25
N ARG A 176 8.57 2.77 -15.78
CA ARG A 176 9.87 2.13 -16.00
C ARG A 176 9.90 1.50 -17.37
N GLN A 177 11.08 1.52 -17.98
CA GLN A 177 11.30 0.92 -19.29
C GLN A 177 11.47 -0.60 -19.20
N GLY A 178 11.22 -1.28 -20.32
CA GLY A 178 11.43 -2.72 -20.47
C GLY A 178 10.29 -3.59 -19.94
N PHE A 179 10.38 -4.89 -20.26
CA PHE A 179 9.31 -5.86 -20.00
C PHE A 179 8.98 -6.02 -18.51
N SER A 180 9.96 -5.97 -17.62
CA SER A 180 9.72 -6.09 -16.17
C SER A 180 8.92 -4.90 -15.62
N GLY A 181 9.20 -3.69 -16.11
CA GLY A 181 8.44 -2.49 -15.78
C GLY A 181 7.01 -2.55 -16.33
N ALA A 182 6.85 -3.01 -17.57
CA ALA A 182 5.53 -3.22 -18.18
C ALA A 182 4.71 -4.27 -17.41
N LEU A 183 5.30 -5.42 -17.09
CA LEU A 183 4.67 -6.48 -16.32
C LEU A 183 4.21 -6.02 -14.94
N GLU A 184 5.06 -5.31 -14.21
CA GLU A 184 4.69 -4.79 -12.89
C GLU A 184 3.51 -3.82 -12.98
N LYS A 185 3.54 -2.89 -13.95
CA LYS A 185 2.46 -1.93 -14.17
C LYS A 185 1.17 -2.60 -14.62
N VAL A 186 1.24 -3.62 -15.48
CA VAL A 186 0.08 -4.42 -15.87
C VAL A 186 -0.48 -5.14 -14.65
N TYR A 187 0.33 -5.83 -13.84
CA TYR A 187 -0.16 -6.49 -12.63
C TYR A 187 -0.88 -5.53 -11.68
N PHE A 188 -0.27 -4.39 -11.36
CA PHE A 188 -0.85 -3.42 -10.43
C PHE A 188 -2.05 -2.68 -11.01
N GLY A 189 -2.10 -2.47 -12.34
CA GLY A 189 -3.20 -1.80 -13.02
C GLY A 189 -4.36 -2.69 -13.45
N THR A 190 -4.19 -4.02 -13.44
CA THR A 190 -5.22 -4.98 -13.84
C THR A 190 -5.73 -5.80 -12.66
N SER A 191 -5.28 -7.04 -12.44
CA SER A 191 -5.82 -7.95 -11.42
C SER A 191 -5.75 -7.36 -10.01
N HIS A 192 -4.63 -6.71 -9.64
CA HIS A 192 -4.53 -6.08 -8.34
C HIS A 192 -5.51 -4.91 -8.22
N CYS A 193 -5.51 -3.96 -9.17
CA CYS A 193 -6.44 -2.82 -9.19
C CYS A 193 -7.91 -3.28 -9.15
N ARG A 194 -8.25 -4.28 -9.95
CA ARG A 194 -9.61 -4.83 -10.09
C ARG A 194 -10.11 -5.34 -8.75
N MET A 195 -9.35 -6.18 -8.07
CA MET A 195 -9.76 -6.72 -6.78
C MET A 195 -9.69 -5.68 -5.67
N TYR A 196 -8.66 -4.83 -5.65
CA TYR A 196 -8.49 -3.80 -4.64
C TYR A 196 -9.66 -2.80 -4.64
N LEU A 197 -10.05 -2.31 -5.82
CA LEU A 197 -11.16 -1.39 -5.98
C LEU A 197 -12.50 -2.00 -5.58
N PHE A 198 -12.76 -3.26 -5.98
CA PHE A 198 -13.99 -3.94 -5.61
C PHE A 198 -14.08 -4.18 -4.11
N ILE A 199 -13.02 -4.73 -3.50
CA ILE A 199 -12.97 -5.01 -2.05
C ILE A 199 -13.16 -3.72 -1.26
N ASN A 200 -12.52 -2.62 -1.68
CA ASN A 200 -12.73 -1.30 -1.08
C ASN A 200 -14.18 -0.81 -1.24
N LEU A 201 -14.77 -0.96 -2.43
CA LEU A 201 -16.13 -0.53 -2.72
C LEU A 201 -17.18 -1.21 -1.82
N ILE A 202 -16.98 -2.49 -1.51
CA ILE A 202 -17.87 -3.24 -0.60
C ILE A 202 -17.51 -3.06 0.89
N GLY A 203 -16.52 -2.21 1.21
CA GLY A 203 -16.15 -1.89 2.59
C GLY A 203 -15.36 -2.99 3.31
N VAL A 204 -14.75 -3.91 2.57
CA VAL A 204 -13.89 -4.96 3.14
C VAL A 204 -12.44 -4.46 3.17
N ASN A 205 -11.67 -4.93 4.15
CA ASN A 205 -10.27 -4.55 4.32
C ASN A 205 -9.41 -5.02 3.13
N CYS A 206 -8.86 -4.06 2.39
CA CYS A 206 -7.90 -4.27 1.30
C CYS A 206 -6.57 -3.55 1.53
N VAL A 207 -6.36 -2.95 2.71
CA VAL A 207 -5.24 -2.04 2.95
C VAL A 207 -3.90 -2.77 2.81
N THR A 208 -2.96 -2.10 2.15
CA THR A 208 -1.56 -2.52 2.03
C THR A 208 -0.67 -1.32 2.39
N GLY A 209 0.29 -1.54 3.27
CA GLY A 209 0.95 -0.55 4.14
C GLY A 209 2.07 0.23 3.50
N MET A 210 1.90 0.59 2.23
CA MET A 210 2.85 1.44 1.50
C MET A 210 2.71 2.91 1.82
N SER A 211 1.47 3.37 2.02
CA SER A 211 1.14 4.77 2.28
C SER A 211 -0.24 4.84 2.93
N CYS A 212 -0.28 5.08 4.23
CA CYS A 212 -1.50 5.10 5.03
C CYS A 212 -1.48 6.27 6.01
N LEU A 213 -2.41 7.21 5.83
CA LEU A 213 -2.67 8.30 6.76
C LEU A 213 -3.70 7.82 7.78
N MET A 214 -3.44 8.02 9.06
CA MET A 214 -4.29 7.51 10.15
C MET A 214 -4.38 8.48 11.31
N ARG A 215 -5.43 8.36 12.11
CA ARG A 215 -5.55 9.06 13.40
C ARG A 215 -4.69 8.36 14.44
N LYS A 216 -3.64 9.04 14.92
CA LYS A 216 -2.76 8.56 15.97
C LYS A 216 -3.52 8.28 17.27
N THR A 217 -4.46 9.14 17.64
CA THR A 217 -5.29 8.97 18.86
C THR A 217 -6.09 7.67 18.84
N VAL A 218 -6.61 7.28 17.68
CA VAL A 218 -7.29 6.00 17.49
C VAL A 218 -6.31 4.85 17.63
N LEU A 219 -5.15 4.92 16.96
CA LEU A 219 -4.12 3.90 17.07
C LEU A 219 -3.62 3.72 18.52
N ASP A 220 -3.41 4.82 19.24
CA ASP A 220 -3.06 4.82 20.67
C ASP A 220 -4.13 4.09 21.50
N SER A 221 -5.42 4.39 21.27
CA SER A 221 -6.52 3.73 22.00
C SER A 221 -6.63 2.22 21.75
N ILE A 222 -6.13 1.74 20.61
CA ILE A 222 -6.18 0.32 20.23
C ILE A 222 -4.98 -0.46 20.81
N GLY A 223 -4.03 0.22 21.45
CA GLY A 223 -2.81 -0.36 22.05
C GLY A 223 -1.51 0.09 21.40
N GLY A 224 -1.58 1.11 20.52
CA GLY A 224 -0.44 1.69 19.82
C GLY A 224 0.16 0.80 18.73
N LEU A 225 1.21 1.30 18.08
CA LEU A 225 1.89 0.61 17.00
C LEU A 225 2.52 -0.72 17.44
N GLN A 226 3.04 -0.78 18.66
CA GLN A 226 3.66 -1.98 19.25
C GLN A 226 2.76 -3.23 19.24
N LYS A 227 1.44 -3.07 19.35
CA LYS A 227 0.48 -4.20 19.33
C LYS A 227 0.59 -5.02 18.04
N PHE A 228 1.00 -4.37 16.95
CA PHE A 228 1.11 -4.99 15.64
C PHE A 228 2.50 -5.61 15.39
N GLY A 229 3.41 -5.56 16.36
CA GLY A 229 4.77 -6.09 16.27
C GLY A 229 4.86 -7.59 16.02
N ASN A 230 3.78 -8.35 16.23
CA ASN A 230 3.74 -9.81 16.01
C ASN A 230 3.21 -10.23 14.64
N TYR A 231 2.76 -9.29 13.80
CA TYR A 231 2.22 -9.57 12.47
C TYR A 231 3.20 -9.15 11.40
N ILE A 232 3.44 -9.98 10.39
CA ILE A 232 4.29 -9.62 9.24
C ILE A 232 3.54 -8.74 8.23
N ALA A 233 2.22 -8.90 8.14
CA ALA A 233 1.32 -8.01 7.41
C ALA A 233 0.72 -7.00 8.39
N GLU A 234 1.56 -6.18 9.03
CA GLU A 234 1.13 -5.25 10.08
C GLU A 234 0.06 -4.28 9.61
N ASP A 235 0.12 -3.91 8.35
CA ASP A 235 -0.75 -3.00 7.63
C ASP A 235 -2.20 -3.48 7.58
N TYR A 236 -2.40 -4.75 7.22
CA TYR A 236 -3.70 -5.38 7.16
C TYR A 236 -4.33 -5.43 8.55
N TYR A 237 -3.58 -5.87 9.57
CA TYR A 237 -4.11 -5.98 10.94
C TYR A 237 -4.35 -4.62 11.59
N LEU A 238 -3.49 -3.64 11.29
CA LEU A 238 -3.73 -2.26 11.71
C LEU A 238 -5.04 -1.76 11.13
N ALA A 239 -5.23 -1.85 9.81
CA ALA A 239 -6.49 -1.47 9.17
C ALA A 239 -7.69 -2.26 9.70
N GLN A 240 -7.54 -3.58 9.92
CA GLN A 240 -8.61 -4.41 10.46
C GLN A 240 -9.03 -3.92 11.85
N ALA A 241 -8.08 -3.56 12.70
CA ALA A 241 -8.38 -3.05 14.03
C ALA A 241 -9.14 -1.71 13.99
N PHE A 242 -8.90 -0.84 13.00
CA PHE A 242 -9.71 0.36 12.80
C PHE A 242 -11.16 0.00 12.44
N LEU A 243 -11.37 -0.95 11.52
CA LEU A 243 -12.71 -1.42 11.14
C LEU A 243 -13.45 -2.09 12.30
N ASP A 244 -12.75 -2.91 13.08
CA ASP A 244 -13.32 -3.60 14.25
C ASP A 244 -13.81 -2.59 15.31
N ASN A 245 -13.09 -1.46 15.44
CA ASN A 245 -13.46 -0.31 16.27
C ASN A 245 -14.41 0.69 15.57
N LYS A 246 -15.09 0.26 14.49
CA LYS A 246 -16.14 1.00 13.77
C LYS A 246 -15.68 2.29 13.07
N TRP A 247 -14.38 2.44 12.84
CA TRP A 247 -13.86 3.50 12.00
C TRP A 247 -14.03 3.16 10.52
N ILE A 248 -14.25 4.19 9.71
CA ILE A 248 -14.30 4.05 8.26
C ILE A 248 -12.88 4.13 7.70
N ILE A 249 -12.61 3.27 6.73
CA ILE A 249 -11.41 3.31 5.91
C ILE A 249 -11.77 3.88 4.53
N GLN A 250 -10.94 4.78 4.01
CA GLN A 250 -11.13 5.41 2.72
C GLN A 250 -9.92 5.21 1.80
N LEU A 251 -10.19 4.92 0.54
CA LEU A 251 -9.19 4.96 -0.52
C LEU A 251 -8.91 6.41 -0.93
N SER A 252 -7.65 6.78 -1.09
CA SER A 252 -7.20 8.04 -1.69
C SER A 252 -7.58 8.13 -3.17
N HIS A 253 -7.71 9.34 -3.71
CA HIS A 253 -7.88 9.52 -5.15
C HIS A 253 -6.57 9.26 -5.92
N GLN A 254 -5.43 9.27 -5.22
CA GLN A 254 -4.10 9.07 -5.81
C GLN A 254 -3.53 7.70 -5.39
N PRO A 255 -2.99 6.91 -6.34
CA PRO A 255 -2.31 5.67 -5.99
C PRO A 255 -0.94 5.91 -5.32
N ALA A 256 -0.46 4.93 -4.55
CA ALA A 256 0.88 4.91 -3.99
C ALA A 256 1.87 4.51 -5.09
N MET A 257 2.61 5.48 -5.61
CA MET A 257 3.53 5.29 -6.73
C MET A 257 4.86 4.66 -6.28
N GLN A 258 5.05 3.39 -6.62
CA GLN A 258 6.25 2.64 -6.27
C GLN A 258 7.39 2.89 -7.27
N ASN A 259 8.52 3.35 -6.77
CA ASN A 259 9.67 3.76 -7.58
C ASN A 259 10.98 3.11 -7.11
N ALA A 260 10.99 1.78 -6.97
CA ALA A 260 12.22 1.03 -6.70
C ALA A 260 13.14 1.06 -7.93
N ALA A 261 14.44 1.31 -7.73
CA ALA A 261 15.43 1.42 -8.81
C ALA A 261 15.61 0.16 -9.66
N THR A 262 15.89 -0.99 -9.03
CA THR A 262 16.23 -2.22 -9.74
C THR A 262 15.05 -3.19 -9.74
N TYR A 263 14.65 -3.61 -10.95
CA TYR A 263 13.52 -4.51 -11.10
C TYR A 263 13.76 -5.63 -12.11
N SER A 264 14.14 -6.79 -11.59
CA SER A 264 14.23 -8.03 -12.37
C SER A 264 12.93 -8.83 -12.29
N LEU A 265 12.67 -9.65 -13.30
CA LEU A 265 11.55 -10.60 -13.27
C LEU A 265 11.64 -11.57 -12.09
N SER A 266 12.85 -11.96 -11.69
CA SER A 266 13.08 -12.80 -10.50
C SER A 266 12.67 -12.09 -9.22
N SER A 267 13.05 -10.82 -9.07
CA SER A 267 12.66 -9.98 -7.94
C SER A 267 11.15 -9.77 -7.88
N TRP A 268 10.49 -9.52 -9.02
CA TRP A 268 9.03 -9.44 -9.12
C TRP A 268 8.36 -10.74 -8.64
N LYS A 269 8.77 -11.90 -9.18
CA LYS A 269 8.22 -13.21 -8.78
C LYS A 269 8.36 -13.46 -7.29
N LYS A 270 9.55 -13.22 -6.73
CA LYS A 270 9.81 -13.37 -5.27
C LYS A 270 8.86 -12.49 -4.45
N ARG A 271 8.66 -11.24 -4.89
CA ARG A 271 7.74 -10.30 -4.25
C ARG A 271 6.30 -10.78 -4.31
N MET A 272 5.82 -11.19 -5.49
CA MET A 272 4.44 -11.65 -5.67
C MET A 272 4.16 -12.94 -4.89
N ILE A 273 5.11 -13.90 -4.88
CA ILE A 273 5.01 -15.11 -4.06
C ILE A 273 4.89 -14.74 -2.59
N ARG A 274 5.74 -13.84 -2.09
CA ARG A 274 5.69 -13.38 -0.68
C ARG A 274 4.33 -12.78 -0.33
N TRP A 275 3.80 -11.92 -1.19
CA TRP A 275 2.49 -11.30 -1.00
C TRP A 275 1.34 -12.31 -1.03
N CYS A 276 1.39 -13.26 -1.96
CA CYS A 276 0.43 -14.36 -2.02
C CYS A 276 0.47 -15.21 -0.75
N LYS A 277 1.67 -15.56 -0.25
CA LYS A 277 1.84 -16.31 1.01
C LYS A 277 1.19 -15.60 2.20
N LEU A 278 1.39 -14.29 2.31
CA LEU A 278 0.78 -13.49 3.36
C LEU A 278 -0.75 -13.59 3.27
N ARG A 279 -1.34 -13.25 2.12
CA ARG A 279 -2.80 -13.25 1.91
C ARG A 279 -3.46 -14.59 2.20
N LEU A 280 -2.84 -15.70 1.77
CA LEU A 280 -3.34 -17.06 2.05
C LEU A 280 -3.42 -17.41 3.55
N LYS A 281 -2.75 -16.63 4.41
CA LYS A 281 -2.75 -16.78 5.87
C LYS A 281 -3.54 -15.69 6.61
N LEU A 282 -4.09 -14.71 5.88
CA LEU A 282 -4.95 -13.65 6.42
C LEU A 282 -6.42 -14.03 6.40
N SER A 283 -6.89 -14.60 5.30
CA SER A 283 -8.30 -14.99 5.12
C SER A 283 -8.43 -16.21 4.21
N PHE A 284 -9.61 -16.84 4.16
CA PHE A 284 -9.86 -17.98 3.27
C PHE A 284 -10.13 -17.54 1.82
N MET A 285 -10.64 -16.32 1.60
CA MET A 285 -11.02 -15.83 0.25
C MET A 285 -9.88 -15.88 -0.79
N PRO A 286 -8.62 -15.53 -0.46
CA PRO A 286 -7.48 -15.63 -1.38
C PRO A 286 -7.25 -17.00 -2.01
N TRP A 287 -7.75 -18.08 -1.41
CA TRP A 287 -7.65 -19.43 -1.98
C TRP A 287 -8.45 -19.60 -3.28
N LEU A 288 -9.43 -18.74 -3.52
CA LEU A 288 -10.23 -18.73 -4.75
C LEU A 288 -9.60 -17.89 -5.87
N GLU A 289 -8.50 -17.16 -5.60
CA GLU A 289 -7.86 -16.24 -6.56
C GLU A 289 -7.59 -16.87 -7.94
N PRO A 290 -7.05 -18.11 -8.06
CA PRO A 290 -6.80 -18.70 -9.38
C PRO A 290 -8.07 -18.81 -10.24
N MET A 291 -9.22 -19.06 -9.61
CA MET A 291 -10.50 -19.20 -10.32
C MET A 291 -11.10 -17.85 -10.72
N GLN A 292 -10.52 -16.74 -10.28
CA GLN A 292 -10.98 -15.38 -10.58
C GLN A 292 -10.23 -14.76 -11.77
N GLU A 293 -9.18 -15.41 -12.26
CA GLU A 293 -8.35 -14.93 -13.38
C GLU A 293 -8.90 -15.41 -14.73
N CYS A 294 -8.56 -14.68 -15.79
CA CYS A 294 -9.24 -14.75 -17.08
C CYS A 294 -9.28 -16.17 -17.66
N PHE A 295 -8.15 -16.87 -17.66
CA PHE A 295 -8.03 -18.15 -18.36
C PHE A 295 -8.79 -19.27 -17.64
N LEU A 296 -8.56 -19.48 -16.34
CA LEU A 296 -9.24 -20.56 -15.62
C LEU A 296 -10.75 -20.29 -15.53
N LEU A 297 -11.15 -19.03 -15.28
CA LEU A 297 -12.56 -18.65 -15.30
C LEU A 297 -13.20 -18.94 -16.67
N GLY A 298 -12.53 -18.55 -17.76
CA GLY A 298 -12.99 -18.79 -19.12
C GLY A 298 -13.14 -20.28 -19.42
N LEU A 299 -12.12 -21.09 -19.10
CA LEU A 299 -12.12 -22.53 -19.32
C LEU A 299 -13.23 -23.25 -18.56
N CYS A 300 -13.44 -22.93 -17.28
CA CYS A 300 -14.55 -23.48 -16.49
C CYS A 300 -15.92 -23.07 -17.05
N THR A 301 -16.01 -21.85 -17.58
CA THR A 301 -17.28 -21.31 -18.10
C THR A 301 -17.61 -21.88 -19.49
N CYS A 302 -16.63 -22.28 -20.29
CA CYS A 302 -16.85 -22.95 -21.58
C CYS A 302 -17.77 -24.17 -21.46
N TRP A 303 -17.48 -25.05 -20.49
CA TRP A 303 -18.33 -26.21 -20.21
C TRP A 303 -19.75 -25.77 -19.82
N THR A 304 -19.84 -24.78 -18.94
CA THR A 304 -21.10 -24.24 -18.43
C THR A 304 -22.01 -23.69 -19.52
N VAL A 305 -21.49 -22.83 -20.41
CA VAL A 305 -22.31 -22.20 -21.46
C VAL A 305 -22.72 -23.19 -22.55
N ASN A 306 -21.92 -24.23 -22.78
CA ASN A 306 -22.29 -25.32 -23.68
C ASN A 306 -23.46 -26.13 -23.11
N VAL A 307 -23.40 -26.49 -21.82
CA VAL A 307 -24.46 -27.24 -21.14
C VAL A 307 -25.77 -26.43 -21.04
N LEU A 308 -25.69 -25.15 -20.67
CA LEU A 308 -26.89 -24.34 -20.42
C LEU A 308 -27.52 -23.75 -21.69
N PHE A 309 -26.71 -23.37 -22.68
CA PHE A 309 -27.16 -22.59 -23.84
C PHE A 309 -26.82 -23.22 -25.18
N GLY A 310 -26.10 -24.35 -25.20
CA GLY A 310 -25.64 -24.97 -26.45
C GLY A 310 -24.60 -24.13 -27.20
N TRP A 311 -23.95 -23.17 -26.54
CA TRP A 311 -22.98 -22.29 -27.19
C TRP A 311 -21.69 -23.03 -27.55
N ASN A 312 -21.02 -22.55 -28.61
CA ASN A 312 -19.71 -23.05 -28.98
C ASN A 312 -18.66 -22.56 -27.99
N SER A 313 -18.02 -23.51 -27.29
CA SER A 313 -17.02 -23.25 -26.25
C SER A 313 -15.83 -22.43 -26.73
N LEU A 314 -15.32 -22.68 -27.94
CA LEU A 314 -14.14 -21.97 -28.46
C LEU A 314 -14.48 -20.51 -28.77
N VAL A 315 -15.61 -20.26 -29.44
CA VAL A 315 -16.07 -18.90 -29.76
C VAL A 315 -16.30 -18.10 -28.48
N PHE A 316 -16.95 -18.71 -27.48
CA PHE A 316 -17.15 -18.09 -26.17
C PHE A 316 -15.81 -17.76 -25.49
N PHE A 317 -14.87 -18.71 -25.44
CA PHE A 317 -13.57 -18.50 -24.80
C PHE A 317 -12.81 -17.34 -25.42
N LEU A 318 -12.75 -17.28 -26.76
CA LEU A 318 -12.04 -16.22 -27.48
C LEU A 318 -12.68 -14.84 -27.22
N PHE A 319 -14.02 -14.77 -27.23
CA PHE A 319 -14.73 -13.53 -26.91
C PHE A 319 -14.50 -13.10 -25.46
N HIS A 320 -14.59 -14.03 -24.50
CA HIS A 320 -14.31 -13.79 -23.08
C HIS A 320 -12.90 -13.24 -22.87
N VAL A 321 -11.89 -13.90 -23.45
CA VAL A 321 -10.47 -13.46 -23.34
C VAL A 321 -10.28 -12.06 -23.93
N LEU A 322 -10.86 -11.79 -25.11
CA LEU A 322 -10.76 -10.48 -25.74
C LEU A 322 -11.45 -9.39 -24.91
N ALA A 323 -12.67 -9.65 -24.44
CA ALA A 323 -13.42 -8.73 -23.60
C ALA A 323 -12.67 -8.43 -22.29
N TRP A 324 -12.05 -9.45 -21.69
CA TRP A 324 -11.30 -9.31 -20.44
C TRP A 324 -10.02 -8.49 -20.65
N LEU A 325 -9.28 -8.78 -21.73
CA LEU A 325 -8.10 -8.01 -22.13
C LEU A 325 -8.43 -6.53 -22.31
N ILE A 326 -9.52 -6.20 -22.99
CA ILE A 326 -9.96 -4.81 -23.20
C ILE A 326 -10.37 -4.14 -21.87
N SER A 327 -11.08 -4.88 -21.02
CA SER A 327 -11.52 -4.40 -19.71
C SER A 327 -10.33 -4.10 -18.79
N ASP A 328 -9.35 -5.01 -18.75
CA ASP A 328 -8.10 -4.83 -18.01
C ASP A 328 -7.28 -3.66 -18.57
N TYR A 329 -7.22 -3.49 -19.90
CA TYR A 329 -6.54 -2.34 -20.50
C TYR A 329 -7.20 -1.03 -20.10
N THR A 330 -8.54 -1.01 -20.07
CA THR A 330 -9.33 0.15 -19.65
C THR A 330 -9.05 0.49 -18.20
N LEU A 331 -9.04 -0.51 -17.31
CA LEU A 331 -8.74 -0.31 -15.90
C LEU A 331 -7.30 0.19 -15.65
N LEU A 332 -6.33 -0.38 -16.37
CA LEU A 332 -4.95 0.09 -16.35
C LEU A 332 -4.83 1.55 -16.77
N LYS A 333 -5.56 1.97 -17.82
CA LYS A 333 -5.57 3.36 -18.28
C LYS A 333 -6.19 4.30 -17.25
N ILE A 334 -7.24 3.87 -16.55
CA ILE A 334 -7.85 4.62 -15.46
C ILE A 334 -6.85 4.80 -14.31
N ALA A 335 -6.15 3.75 -13.90
CA ALA A 335 -5.15 3.82 -12.83
C ALA A 335 -3.94 4.70 -13.23
N GLN A 336 -3.46 4.60 -14.48
CA GLN A 336 -2.32 5.37 -14.99
C GLN A 336 -2.60 6.87 -15.12
N ASN A 337 -3.80 7.25 -15.57
CA ASN A 337 -4.17 8.65 -15.86
C ASN A 337 -3.14 9.40 -16.72
N GLY A 338 -2.72 8.75 -17.81
CA GLY A 338 -1.72 9.32 -18.70
C GLY A 338 -1.32 8.37 -19.81
N LYS A 339 -0.21 8.72 -20.47
CA LYS A 339 0.45 7.84 -21.45
C LYS A 339 1.07 6.66 -20.71
N LEU A 340 0.94 5.46 -21.28
CA LEU A 340 1.65 4.28 -20.78
C LEU A 340 3.09 4.31 -21.31
N PRO A 341 4.08 3.83 -20.54
CA PRO A 341 5.49 3.84 -20.94
C PRO A 341 5.83 2.74 -21.96
N PHE A 342 4.83 2.01 -22.46
CA PHE A 342 4.99 0.89 -23.38
C PHE A 342 3.86 0.86 -24.41
N ASN A 343 4.07 0.15 -25.52
CA ASN A 343 3.11 0.06 -26.61
C ASN A 343 2.03 -1.03 -26.34
N LYS A 344 1.05 -1.17 -27.25
CA LYS A 344 -0.02 -2.16 -27.09
C LYS A 344 0.46 -3.61 -27.18
N LEU A 345 1.52 -3.89 -27.95
CA LEU A 345 2.09 -5.24 -28.04
C LEU A 345 2.74 -5.64 -26.71
N ASP A 346 3.54 -4.74 -26.13
CA ASP A 346 4.14 -4.94 -24.81
C ASP A 346 3.07 -5.17 -23.73
N TYR A 347 1.96 -4.44 -23.81
CA TYR A 347 0.80 -4.65 -22.94
C TYR A 347 0.24 -6.07 -23.10
N VAL A 348 -0.07 -6.51 -24.33
CA VAL A 348 -0.64 -7.83 -24.60
C VAL A 348 0.32 -8.93 -24.11
N LEU A 349 1.61 -8.83 -24.42
CA LEU A 349 2.62 -9.81 -23.98
C LEU A 349 2.75 -9.85 -22.45
N SER A 350 2.77 -8.69 -21.80
CA SER A 350 2.83 -8.58 -20.33
C SER A 350 1.56 -9.13 -19.68
N TRP A 351 0.40 -8.87 -20.28
CA TRP A 351 -0.90 -9.34 -19.81
C TRP A 351 -1.01 -10.87 -19.93
N LEU A 352 -0.67 -11.44 -21.09
CA LEU A 352 -0.64 -12.89 -21.32
C LEU A 352 0.31 -13.58 -20.33
N TYR A 353 1.50 -13.00 -20.15
CA TYR A 353 2.47 -13.51 -19.18
C TYR A 353 1.90 -13.49 -17.76
N ARG A 354 1.28 -12.39 -17.34
CA ARG A 354 0.70 -12.23 -16.00
C ARG A 354 -0.44 -13.22 -15.75
N GLU A 355 -1.37 -13.35 -16.70
CA GLU A 355 -2.50 -14.29 -16.63
C GLU A 355 -2.04 -15.76 -16.64
N SER A 356 -0.88 -16.06 -17.23
CA SER A 356 -0.32 -17.41 -17.23
C SER A 356 0.47 -17.71 -15.95
N ILE A 357 1.29 -16.76 -15.49
CA ILE A 357 2.22 -16.98 -14.38
C ILE A 357 1.50 -17.00 -13.02
N CYS A 358 0.32 -16.42 -12.89
CA CYS A 358 -0.41 -16.32 -11.61
C CYS A 358 -0.63 -17.70 -10.96
N TYR A 359 -0.94 -18.74 -11.74
CA TYR A 359 -1.14 -20.10 -11.24
C TYR A 359 0.16 -20.67 -10.64
N TYR A 360 1.29 -20.46 -11.30
CA TYR A 360 2.60 -20.86 -10.77
C TYR A 360 2.93 -20.13 -9.48
N LEU A 361 2.70 -18.81 -9.43
CA LEU A 361 2.97 -18.00 -8.23
C LEU A 361 2.10 -18.46 -7.05
N PHE A 362 0.83 -18.75 -7.32
CA PHE A 362 -0.12 -19.26 -6.33
C PHE A 362 0.31 -20.62 -5.79
N LEU A 363 0.56 -21.61 -6.65
CA LEU A 363 0.98 -22.95 -6.24
C LEU A 363 2.27 -22.92 -5.42
N LYS A 364 3.23 -22.08 -5.83
CA LYS A 364 4.50 -21.89 -5.11
C LYS A 364 4.33 -21.17 -3.77
N ALA A 365 3.34 -20.30 -3.65
CA ALA A 365 2.99 -19.66 -2.38
C ALA A 365 2.28 -20.64 -1.44
N ALA A 366 1.31 -21.39 -1.96
CA ALA A 366 0.53 -22.38 -1.20
C ALA A 366 1.40 -23.52 -0.65
N SER A 367 2.43 -23.94 -1.38
CA SER A 367 3.29 -25.07 -0.98
C SER A 367 4.27 -24.76 0.15
N ASN A 368 4.53 -23.48 0.46
CA ASN A 368 5.53 -23.11 1.46
C ASN A 368 5.09 -21.88 2.27
N PRO A 369 4.73 -22.02 3.56
CA PRO A 369 4.26 -20.90 4.40
C PRO A 369 5.39 -20.00 4.90
N THR A 370 6.66 -20.29 4.59
CA THR A 370 7.80 -19.54 5.08
C THR A 370 8.10 -18.33 4.19
N VAL A 371 8.28 -17.17 4.81
CA VAL A 371 8.65 -15.92 4.18
C VAL A 371 10.03 -15.48 4.66
N ARG A 372 10.94 -15.26 3.72
CA ARG A 372 12.15 -14.48 4.00
C ARG A 372 11.82 -13.01 3.90
N TRP A 373 12.09 -12.25 4.95
CA TRP A 373 11.89 -10.82 4.96
C TRP A 373 13.08 -10.15 5.65
N ARG A 374 13.76 -9.28 4.89
CA ARG A 374 15.04 -8.70 5.31
C ARG A 374 16.03 -9.84 5.66
N GLU A 375 16.68 -9.75 6.80
CA GLU A 375 17.60 -10.77 7.31
C GLU A 375 16.91 -11.98 7.97
N GLY A 376 15.62 -11.86 8.29
CA GLY A 376 14.86 -12.89 9.00
C GLY A 376 14.14 -13.88 8.08
N THR A 377 13.93 -15.09 8.60
CA THR A 377 13.05 -16.09 7.99
C THR A 377 11.92 -16.39 8.95
N TYR A 378 10.68 -16.27 8.47
CA TYR A 378 9.49 -16.34 9.30
C TYR A 378 8.52 -17.38 8.78
N ARG A 379 8.02 -18.25 9.67
CA ARG A 379 6.90 -19.16 9.39
C ARG A 379 5.59 -18.42 9.67
N LEU A 380 4.75 -18.30 8.65
CA LEU A 380 3.44 -17.68 8.81
C LEU A 380 2.43 -18.66 9.41
N LYS A 381 1.70 -18.22 10.44
CA LYS A 381 0.56 -18.94 11.02
C LYS A 381 -0.76 -18.41 10.49
N TRP A 382 -1.81 -19.20 10.67
CA TRP A 382 -3.17 -18.71 10.49
C TRP A 382 -3.41 -17.55 11.46
N GLY A 383 -3.99 -16.47 10.95
CA GLY A 383 -4.23 -15.24 11.72
C GLY A 383 -3.06 -14.27 11.60
N GLY A 384 -2.18 -14.50 10.62
CA GLY A 384 -1.11 -13.59 10.18
C GLY A 384 0.00 -13.30 11.19
N THR A 385 -0.04 -13.94 12.36
CA THR A 385 1.11 -14.00 13.26
C THR A 385 2.22 -14.81 12.60
N ALA A 386 3.45 -14.55 12.99
CA ALA A 386 4.59 -15.30 12.50
C ALA A 386 5.49 -15.80 13.62
N GLU A 387 6.31 -16.79 13.30
CA GLU A 387 7.38 -17.25 14.15
C GLU A 387 8.69 -17.12 13.40
N GLU A 388 9.68 -16.54 14.04
CA GLU A 388 11.03 -16.49 13.48
C GLU A 388 11.63 -17.90 13.54
N ILE A 389 12.03 -18.40 12.38
CA ILE A 389 12.81 -19.64 12.28
C ILE A 389 14.25 -19.25 12.58
N LYS A 390 14.73 -19.63 13.78
CA LYS A 390 16.15 -19.50 14.11
C LYS A 390 16.92 -20.51 13.28
N ASP A 391 17.95 -20.01 12.61
CA ASP A 391 18.89 -20.85 11.87
C ASP A 391 20.03 -21.20 12.83
N ASP A 392 19.95 -22.37 13.48
CA ASP A 392 20.95 -22.83 14.46
C ASP A 392 22.36 -22.98 13.86
N SER A 393 22.49 -22.92 12.52
CA SER A 393 23.77 -22.96 11.80
C SER A 393 24.47 -21.60 11.67
N LYS A 394 23.77 -20.49 11.98
CA LYS A 394 24.38 -19.14 12.00
C LYS A 394 24.64 -18.73 13.43
N PRO A 395 25.84 -18.23 13.77
CA PRO A 395 26.06 -17.67 15.09
C PRO A 395 25.03 -16.57 15.32
N SER A 396 24.28 -16.69 16.41
CA SER A 396 23.34 -15.69 16.85
C SER A 396 24.10 -14.37 16.96
N ILE A 397 23.92 -13.48 15.99
CA ILE A 397 24.34 -12.09 16.16
C ILE A 397 23.54 -11.64 17.38
N PRO A 398 24.19 -11.24 18.49
CA PRO A 398 23.47 -10.67 19.61
C PRO A 398 22.64 -9.55 19.02
N ARG A 399 21.30 -9.64 19.09
CA ARG A 399 20.47 -8.45 18.89
C ARG A 399 21.08 -7.45 19.85
N SER A 400 21.66 -6.38 19.32
CA SER A 400 22.28 -5.39 20.15
C SER A 400 21.24 -5.00 21.19
N GLN A 401 21.47 -5.40 22.44
CA GLN A 401 21.02 -4.62 23.57
C GLN A 401 21.89 -3.37 23.52
N GLY A 402 21.65 -2.55 22.49
CA GLY A 402 22.31 -1.29 22.35
C GLY A 402 21.87 -0.48 23.55
N THR A 403 22.84 -0.11 24.39
CA THR A 403 22.76 1.14 25.12
C THR A 403 22.13 2.16 24.17
N SER A 404 20.93 2.66 24.50
CA SER A 404 20.16 3.57 23.64
C SER A 404 20.90 4.90 23.52
N SER A 405 21.94 4.96 22.70
CA SER A 405 22.45 6.20 22.16
C SER A 405 21.57 6.55 20.97
N THR A 406 20.38 7.10 21.26
CA THR A 406 19.52 7.65 20.22
C THR A 406 20.26 8.81 19.55
N LEU A 407 20.82 8.55 18.37
CA LEU A 407 21.35 9.60 17.51
C LEU A 407 20.16 10.37 16.92
N ILE A 408 19.68 11.38 17.64
CA ILE A 408 18.65 12.30 17.15
C ILE A 408 19.35 13.42 16.40
N LEU A 409 19.26 13.38 15.08
CA LEU A 409 19.62 14.53 14.24
C LEU A 409 18.35 15.31 13.90
N SER A 410 18.40 16.62 14.13
CA SER A 410 17.28 17.55 13.93
C SER A 410 17.81 18.86 13.34
N ASN A 411 17.13 19.36 12.30
CA ASN A 411 17.43 20.67 11.71
C ASN A 411 17.36 21.82 12.71
N LYS A 412 16.53 21.71 13.75
CA LYS A 412 16.43 22.73 14.80
C LYS A 412 17.67 22.81 15.70
N SER A 413 18.50 21.76 15.75
CA SER A 413 19.77 21.76 16.48
C SER A 413 20.92 22.40 15.69
N ILE A 414 20.87 22.34 14.35
CA ILE A 414 21.92 22.87 13.46
C ILE A 414 21.90 24.42 13.46
N ASN A 415 20.72 25.05 13.58
CA ASN A 415 20.60 26.51 13.64
C ASN A 415 21.09 27.15 14.96
N LYS A 416 21.42 26.37 16.00
CA LYS A 416 22.03 26.90 17.24
C LYS A 416 23.56 26.97 17.19
N ILE A 417 24.22 26.46 16.14
CA ILE A 417 25.71 26.39 16.03
C ILE A 417 26.27 27.42 15.02
N LYS A 418 25.52 28.47 14.67
CA LYS A 418 26.10 29.63 13.97
C LYS A 418 26.22 30.83 14.92
N LYS A 419 27.30 30.87 15.70
CA LYS A 419 27.81 32.13 16.29
C LYS A 419 28.67 32.84 15.24
N PRO A 420 28.58 34.18 15.10
CA PRO A 420 29.43 34.92 14.17
C PRO A 420 30.84 35.02 14.74
N ILE A 421 31.84 34.54 14.00
CA ILE A 421 33.25 34.85 14.30
C ILE A 421 33.59 36.14 13.57
N SER A 422 33.81 37.18 14.37
CA SER A 422 34.30 38.48 13.95
C SER A 422 35.77 38.43 13.52
N SER A 423 36.04 38.99 12.34
CA SER A 423 37.23 39.74 11.93
C SER A 423 38.54 39.52 12.69
N HIS A 424 39.57 39.02 11.99
CA HIS A 424 40.95 39.53 12.16
C HIS A 424 41.68 39.57 10.81
N LYS A 425 42.08 40.79 10.43
CA LYS A 425 43.04 41.10 9.37
C LYS A 425 44.39 40.47 9.71
N ARG A 426 45.08 39.91 8.71
CA ARG A 426 46.54 40.08 8.56
C ARG A 426 46.95 39.97 7.10
N THR A 427 47.87 40.84 6.76
CA THR A 427 48.39 41.27 5.47
C THR A 427 49.62 40.47 5.03
N SER A 428 49.84 40.48 3.70
CA SER A 428 51.11 40.32 2.94
C SER A 428 51.86 38.97 3.07
N SER A 429 52.53 38.40 2.07
CA SER A 429 53.31 39.00 0.98
C SER A 429 53.91 37.87 0.09
N TYR A 430 54.05 38.12 -1.23
CA TYR A 430 55.06 37.60 -2.20
C TYR A 430 55.18 36.06 -2.43
N SER A 431 55.48 35.48 -3.60
CA SER A 431 55.62 35.90 -5.01
C SER A 431 55.94 34.66 -5.89
N ILE A 432 55.38 34.63 -7.10
CA ILE A 432 55.96 34.23 -8.41
C ILE A 432 56.89 32.99 -8.47
N ASN A 433 56.51 31.94 -9.22
CA ASN A 433 57.21 31.62 -10.47
C ASN A 433 56.42 30.74 -11.44
N THR A 434 56.61 31.05 -12.71
CA THR A 434 55.98 30.51 -13.93
C THR A 434 56.73 29.27 -14.44
N LYS A 435 56.04 28.40 -15.20
CA LYS A 435 56.40 28.02 -16.58
C LYS A 435 55.55 26.89 -17.17
N ASN A 436 55.33 27.02 -18.48
CA ASN A 436 54.98 26.03 -19.51
C ASN A 436 53.48 25.80 -19.84
N SER A 437 52.98 26.65 -20.73
CA SER A 437 52.19 26.29 -21.93
C SER A 437 53.16 26.14 -23.14
N PRO A 438 52.83 25.50 -24.28
CA PRO A 438 51.85 25.95 -25.31
C PRO A 438 51.10 24.76 -25.99
N SER A 439 50.19 24.81 -26.98
CA SER A 439 49.72 25.75 -28.03
C SER A 439 48.42 25.14 -28.62
N LEU A 440 47.33 25.90 -28.78
CA LEU A 440 46.77 26.45 -30.03
C LEU A 440 46.46 25.43 -31.17
N ASN A 441 45.19 25.31 -31.57
CA ASN A 441 44.73 25.98 -32.79
C ASN A 441 43.19 25.98 -32.97
N SER A 442 42.75 27.07 -33.58
CA SER A 442 41.42 27.51 -33.96
C SER A 442 40.85 26.76 -35.19
N ASN A 443 39.52 26.80 -35.36
CA ASN A 443 38.93 27.40 -36.56
C ASN A 443 37.43 27.72 -36.41
N SER A 444 37.16 28.95 -36.82
CA SER A 444 35.92 29.70 -37.08
C SER A 444 35.03 29.12 -38.18
N PHE A 445 33.72 29.40 -38.15
CA PHE A 445 33.02 30.37 -39.03
C PHE A 445 31.48 30.25 -38.96
N ASN A 446 30.82 31.41 -38.80
CA ASN A 446 29.53 31.88 -39.39
C ASN A 446 28.22 31.05 -39.25
N SER A 447 27.03 31.64 -39.17
CA SER A 447 26.56 33.04 -39.14
C SER A 447 25.04 33.10 -38.87
N ASP A 448 24.55 34.31 -38.57
CA ASP A 448 23.20 34.88 -38.80
C ASP A 448 22.04 34.40 -37.89
N ALA A 449 21.53 35.26 -36.97
CA ALA A 449 20.58 36.38 -37.17
C ALA A 449 19.15 35.86 -37.48
N GLU A 450 18.02 36.35 -36.99
CA GLU A 450 17.63 37.56 -36.27
C GLU A 450 16.12 37.39 -35.92
N ASN A 451 15.60 38.24 -35.03
CA ASN A 451 14.17 38.65 -34.90
C ASN A 451 13.13 37.65 -34.35
N SER A 452 12.10 38.04 -33.59
CA SER A 452 11.77 39.17 -32.70
C SER A 452 10.37 38.86 -32.12
N VAL A 453 10.08 39.41 -30.93
CA VAL A 453 8.78 39.36 -30.23
C VAL A 453 7.73 40.22 -30.97
N PRO A 454 6.41 40.01 -30.78
CA PRO A 454 5.68 41.04 -30.04
C PRO A 454 4.60 40.54 -29.05
N LEU A 455 4.34 41.43 -28.10
CA LEU A 455 3.34 41.48 -27.04
C LEU A 455 2.05 42.18 -27.53
N LEU A 456 1.02 42.23 -26.65
CA LEU A 456 -0.22 43.08 -26.64
C LEU A 456 -1.46 42.48 -27.35
N ALA A 457 -2.72 42.62 -26.89
CA ALA A 457 -3.32 43.33 -25.75
C ALA A 457 -4.75 42.80 -25.48
N GLN A 458 -5.29 43.25 -24.34
CA GLN A 458 -6.64 43.16 -23.78
C GLN A 458 -7.80 43.41 -24.77
N ILE A 459 -8.99 42.92 -24.43
CA ILE A 459 -10.30 43.62 -24.46
C ILE A 459 -11.34 42.77 -23.70
N SER A 460 -12.02 43.39 -22.72
CA SER A 460 -13.32 42.96 -22.16
C SER A 460 -14.46 43.46 -23.05
N PRO A 461 -15.66 42.85 -23.00
CA PRO A 461 -16.78 43.64 -22.48
C PRO A 461 -17.80 42.86 -21.62
N THR A 462 -18.68 43.68 -21.06
CA THR A 462 -19.66 43.53 -19.99
C THR A 462 -20.97 42.80 -20.34
N HIS A 463 -21.58 42.20 -19.29
CA HIS A 463 -23.00 42.00 -18.97
C HIS A 463 -24.04 41.64 -20.05
N SER A 464 -24.74 40.52 -19.86
CA SER A 464 -26.22 40.49 -19.78
C SER A 464 -26.74 39.16 -19.18
N ASN A 465 -27.87 39.28 -18.48
CA ASN A 465 -28.63 38.24 -17.82
C ASN A 465 -29.17 37.16 -18.78
N SER A 466 -29.13 35.90 -18.36
CA SER A 466 -30.28 35.00 -18.57
C SER A 466 -30.26 33.87 -17.54
N GLN A 467 -31.33 33.80 -16.76
CA GLN A 467 -31.71 32.64 -15.97
C GLN A 467 -32.01 31.48 -16.91
N ILE A 468 -31.34 30.34 -16.71
CA ILE A 468 -31.90 29.04 -17.11
C ILE A 468 -31.70 28.08 -15.94
N SER A 469 -32.81 27.87 -15.24
CA SER A 469 -33.06 26.76 -14.34
C SER A 469 -32.98 25.44 -15.11
N LEU A 470 -32.07 24.54 -14.74
CA LEU A 470 -32.19 23.12 -15.07
C LEU A 470 -31.80 22.28 -13.85
N MET A 471 -32.81 21.53 -13.40
CA MET A 471 -32.86 20.64 -12.25
C MET A 471 -31.64 19.71 -12.13
N SER A 472 -31.00 19.74 -10.97
CA SER A 472 -30.09 18.70 -10.52
C SER A 472 -30.89 17.50 -10.01
N THR A 473 -31.04 16.47 -10.83
CA THR A 473 -31.54 15.16 -10.37
C THR A 473 -30.42 14.45 -9.63
N SER A 474 -30.43 14.55 -8.30
CA SER A 474 -29.55 13.78 -7.41
C SER A 474 -30.02 12.31 -7.37
N MET A 475 -29.31 11.44 -8.08
CA MET A 475 -29.42 9.99 -7.88
C MET A 475 -28.74 9.62 -6.55
N ASN A 476 -29.54 9.62 -5.47
CA ASN A 476 -29.20 8.97 -4.21
C ASN A 476 -29.29 7.45 -4.39
N ILE A 477 -28.15 6.77 -4.59
CA ILE A 477 -28.09 5.31 -4.45
C ILE A 477 -27.97 5.01 -2.95
N ARG A 478 -29.12 4.76 -2.34
CA ARG A 478 -29.27 4.25 -0.97
C ARG A 478 -29.45 2.74 -1.06
N ALA A 479 -28.40 1.96 -0.77
CA ALA A 479 -28.54 0.53 -0.57
C ALA A 479 -28.78 0.24 0.92
N ASN A 480 -30.03 -0.13 1.25
CA ASN A 480 -30.50 -0.71 2.52
C ASN A 480 -29.69 -1.97 2.87
N ARG A 481 -29.33 -2.37 4.12
CA ARG A 481 -29.98 -2.41 5.45
C ARG A 481 -31.38 -3.02 5.51
N VAL A 482 -31.47 -4.35 5.63
CA VAL A 482 -32.49 -5.14 6.38
C VAL A 482 -31.80 -6.48 6.73
N PHE A 483 -31.79 -7.05 7.93
CA PHE A 483 -32.88 -7.40 8.84
C PHE A 483 -32.44 -7.38 10.33
N HIS A 484 -33.28 -6.80 11.19
CA HIS A 484 -33.76 -7.45 12.41
C HIS A 484 -35.10 -6.81 12.79
N HIS A 485 -36.17 -7.61 12.71
CA HIS A 485 -37.49 -7.29 13.26
C HIS A 485 -37.45 -7.58 14.76
N GLN A 486 -37.74 -6.59 15.60
CA GLN A 486 -38.20 -6.80 16.97
C GLN A 486 -39.59 -6.17 17.10
N HIS A 487 -40.54 -7.00 17.54
CA HIS A 487 -41.86 -6.57 17.98
C HIS A 487 -41.74 -5.84 19.32
N HIS A 488 -42.31 -4.64 19.41
CA HIS A 488 -42.64 -4.00 20.68
C HIS A 488 -44.04 -4.43 21.10
N HIS A 489 -44.15 -5.01 22.31
CA HIS A 489 -45.31 -4.83 23.16
C HIS A 489 -44.82 -4.33 24.53
N SER A 490 -45.57 -3.37 25.03
CA SER A 490 -45.33 -2.55 26.21
C SER A 490 -45.90 -3.19 27.49
N ILE A 491 -45.38 -2.71 28.64
CA ILE A 491 -46.06 -2.46 29.94
C ILE A 491 -45.36 -3.09 31.17
N SER A 492 -45.10 -2.18 32.14
CA SER A 492 -44.98 -2.28 33.61
C SER A 492 -43.80 -3.01 34.30
N ASN A 493 -43.04 -2.20 35.06
CA ASN A 493 -42.34 -2.54 36.31
C ASN A 493 -43.37 -2.95 37.41
N PRO A 494 -43.02 -3.73 38.47
CA PRO A 494 -42.08 -3.25 39.51
C PRO A 494 -41.28 -4.29 40.35
N MET A 495 -40.38 -3.73 41.18
CA MET A 495 -39.93 -4.15 42.53
C MET A 495 -38.90 -5.29 42.76
N SER A 496 -37.74 -4.82 43.24
CA SER A 496 -36.81 -5.32 44.29
C SER A 496 -37.04 -6.69 44.95
N LEU A 497 -35.94 -7.45 45.08
CA LEU A 497 -35.42 -8.04 46.35
C LEU A 497 -34.08 -8.79 46.08
N ASN A 498 -32.99 -8.33 46.71
CA ASN A 498 -31.86 -9.19 47.14
C ASN A 498 -32.31 -9.95 48.42
N PRO A 499 -31.71 -11.07 48.90
CA PRO A 499 -30.24 -11.26 49.05
C PRO A 499 -29.68 -12.72 49.12
N VAL A 500 -28.37 -12.81 49.42
CA VAL A 500 -27.60 -13.86 50.17
C VAL A 500 -26.87 -15.01 49.41
N PHE A 501 -25.55 -15.01 49.63
CA PHE A 501 -24.43 -15.95 49.41
C PHE A 501 -24.61 -17.39 49.98
N PRO A 502 -23.81 -18.44 49.62
CA PRO A 502 -22.40 -18.55 50.02
C PRO A 502 -21.39 -19.27 49.10
N ASN A 503 -20.12 -18.96 49.36
CA ASN A 503 -18.91 -19.69 48.97
C ASN A 503 -18.89 -21.13 49.52
N SER A 504 -18.26 -22.04 48.76
CA SER A 504 -17.47 -23.14 49.34
C SER A 504 -16.44 -23.65 48.34
N ASP A 505 -15.17 -23.59 48.76
CA ASP A 505 -14.04 -24.31 48.19
C ASP A 505 -14.22 -25.84 48.31
N SER A 506 -13.80 -26.61 47.30
CA SER A 506 -12.97 -27.81 47.46
C SER A 506 -12.65 -28.48 46.12
N GLU A 507 -11.35 -28.68 45.90
CA GLU A 507 -10.62 -29.69 45.11
C GLU A 507 -11.41 -30.78 44.34
N HIS A 508 -11.07 -30.96 43.04
CA HIS A 508 -10.56 -32.23 42.50
C HIS A 508 -10.19 -32.15 40.99
N LYS A 509 -9.03 -32.73 40.64
CA LYS A 509 -8.59 -33.10 39.28
C LYS A 509 -9.48 -34.24 38.70
N PRO A 510 -9.55 -34.39 37.36
CA PRO A 510 -8.84 -35.51 36.70
C PRO A 510 -8.23 -35.11 35.34
N MET A 511 -6.98 -35.48 35.04
CA MET A 511 -6.48 -36.76 34.49
C MET A 511 -6.63 -36.89 32.97
N SER A 512 -5.46 -36.92 32.33
CA SER A 512 -5.15 -37.23 30.94
C SER A 512 -5.59 -38.64 30.53
N VAL A 513 -6.08 -38.79 29.30
CA VAL A 513 -6.10 -40.06 28.58
C VAL A 513 -5.31 -39.88 27.27
N LEU A 514 -4.09 -40.41 27.31
CA LEU A 514 -3.30 -40.84 26.15
C LEU A 514 -3.91 -42.15 25.65
N ILE A 515 -4.12 -42.26 24.34
CA ILE A 515 -4.29 -43.55 23.67
C ILE A 515 -3.03 -43.75 22.84
N ASP A 516 -2.24 -44.71 23.27
CA ASP A 516 -1.12 -45.30 22.53
C ASP A 516 -1.56 -46.75 22.24
N MET A 517 -1.57 -47.15 20.97
CA MET A 517 -1.71 -48.55 20.57
C MET A 517 -0.75 -48.78 19.41
N ASN A 518 0.27 -49.58 19.68
CA ASN A 518 1.26 -50.05 18.74
C ASN A 518 1.51 -51.54 19.04
N GLU A 519 1.18 -52.43 18.10
CA GLU A 519 1.65 -53.82 17.94
C GLU A 519 1.10 -54.31 16.59
N GLN A 520 1.89 -54.39 15.51
CA GLN A 520 2.78 -55.47 15.07
C GLN A 520 2.16 -56.88 14.99
N GLU A 521 1.93 -57.33 13.74
CA GLU A 521 2.20 -58.63 13.08
C GLU A 521 1.27 -58.73 11.85
N THR A 522 1.61 -59.25 10.66
CA THR A 522 2.48 -60.35 10.28
C THR A 522 2.91 -60.23 8.80
N ARG A 523 4.03 -60.87 8.45
CA ARG A 523 4.64 -61.04 7.12
C ARG A 523 3.82 -61.97 6.19
N LEU A 524 3.87 -61.75 4.87
CA LEU A 524 4.33 -62.68 3.82
C LEU A 524 3.80 -62.31 2.42
N ASN A 525 4.74 -62.34 1.45
CA ASN A 525 4.65 -62.20 -0.02
C ASN A 525 4.68 -60.80 -0.63
#